data_AF-A0A4S3KU89-F1
#
_entry.id   AF-A0A4S3KU89-F1
#
_cell.length_a   1.000
_cell.length_b   1.000
_cell.length_c   1.000
_cell.angle_alpha   90.00
_cell.angle_beta   90.00
_cell.angle_gamma   90.00
#
_symmetry.space_group_name_H-M   'P 1'
#
loop_
_entity.id
_entity.type
_entity.pdbx_description
1 polymer ?
#
loop_
_entity_poly.entity_id
_entity_poly.type
_entity_poly.pdbx_seq_one_letter_code
_entity_poly.pdbx_strand_id
1 'polypeptide(L)'
;MTSSLRDALRQSGVLDQFKPVERRDSKPARKDPGGQGPGRRGAEAKARGKGGQGRGNNNGNGAGRPPRTDEEIDLAKAYALRAQFEQRERERKLQEEREAAERRRRQREQVAALIEGRTLNREDAEAIRNFEYGGKIRRVYVTDEQLELLNSGQLGVVQMRGRYLLVDRALAEEVQAIDAHAIALIVDPE
;
A
#
# COMPACT_ATOMS: atom_id res chain seq x y z
N MET A 1 -9.64 -35.56 -4.75
CA MET A 1 -11.06 -35.23 -5.06
C MET A 1 -11.34 -33.79 -4.62
N THR A 2 -10.75 -32.79 -5.31
CA THR A 2 -10.98 -31.36 -5.03
C THR A 2 -11.28 -30.68 -6.35
N SER A 3 -12.55 -30.70 -6.75
CA SER A 3 -13.03 -30.01 -7.94
C SER A 3 -12.91 -28.50 -7.73
N SER A 4 -11.92 -27.90 -8.37
CA SER A 4 -11.66 -26.47 -8.36
C SER A 4 -12.85 -25.74 -8.97
N LEU A 5 -13.35 -24.70 -8.27
CA LEU A 5 -14.42 -23.79 -8.72
C LEU A 5 -14.16 -23.22 -10.14
N ARG A 6 -12.89 -23.19 -10.55
CA ARG A 6 -12.41 -22.79 -11.87
C ARG A 6 -12.85 -23.73 -12.99
N ASP A 7 -12.95 -25.03 -12.71
CA ASP A 7 -13.44 -26.03 -13.68
C ASP A 7 -14.97 -25.98 -13.81
N ALA A 8 -15.67 -25.74 -12.69
CA ALA A 8 -17.12 -25.53 -12.69
C ALA A 8 -17.54 -24.30 -13.50
N LEU A 9 -16.74 -23.22 -13.47
CA LEU A 9 -16.97 -22.01 -14.26
C LEU A 9 -16.63 -22.17 -15.75
N ARG A 10 -15.73 -23.09 -16.10
CA ARG A 10 -15.40 -23.40 -17.49
C ARG A 10 -16.47 -24.28 -18.15
N GLN A 11 -17.09 -25.18 -17.37
CA GLN A 11 -18.19 -26.02 -17.84
C GLN A 11 -19.51 -25.25 -18.03
N SER A 12 -19.73 -24.13 -17.34
CA SER A 12 -21.00 -23.38 -17.44
C SER A 12 -21.11 -22.44 -18.65
N GLY A 13 -20.09 -22.38 -19.53
CA GLY A 13 -20.21 -21.67 -20.83
C GLY A 13 -20.41 -20.15 -20.77
N VAL A 14 -20.10 -19.50 -19.64
CA VAL A 14 -20.39 -18.05 -19.41
C VAL A 14 -19.34 -17.11 -20.04
N LEU A 15 -18.32 -17.65 -20.72
CA LEU A 15 -17.16 -16.86 -21.20
C LEU A 15 -17.30 -16.27 -22.62
N ASP A 16 -18.46 -16.37 -23.28
CA ASP A 16 -18.58 -16.01 -24.71
C ASP A 16 -19.31 -14.67 -25.00
N GLN A 17 -19.47 -13.78 -24.01
CA GLN A 17 -20.22 -12.52 -24.20
C GLN A 17 -19.47 -11.21 -23.91
N PHE A 18 -18.16 -11.23 -23.69
CA PHE A 18 -17.42 -9.97 -23.48
C PHE A 18 -16.52 -9.66 -24.68
N LYS A 19 -17.08 -8.93 -25.66
CA LYS A 19 -16.28 -8.21 -26.66
C LYS A 19 -15.70 -6.93 -26.01
N PRO A 20 -14.40 -6.66 -26.17
CA PRO A 20 -13.80 -5.44 -25.64
C PRO A 20 -14.21 -4.22 -26.49
N VAL A 21 -14.66 -3.15 -25.82
CA VAL A 21 -14.91 -1.85 -26.45
C VAL A 21 -13.57 -1.12 -26.57
N GLU A 22 -13.18 -0.80 -27.81
CA GLU A 22 -12.00 0.03 -28.11
C GLU A 22 -12.14 1.42 -27.47
N ARG A 23 -11.10 1.82 -26.73
CA ARG A 23 -10.97 3.17 -26.19
C ARG A 23 -10.53 4.10 -27.32
N ARG A 24 -11.33 5.12 -27.62
CA ARG A 24 -10.91 6.21 -28.52
C ARG A 24 -10.21 7.30 -27.72
N ASP A 25 -9.04 7.65 -28.21
CA ASP A 25 -8.13 8.67 -27.69
C ASP A 25 -8.73 10.08 -27.66
N SER A 26 -8.33 10.81 -26.61
CA SER A 26 -8.56 12.22 -26.33
C SER A 26 -7.74 13.16 -27.20
N LYS A 27 -8.32 14.27 -27.73
CA LYS A 27 -7.77 15.66 -27.73
C LYS A 27 -8.74 16.73 -28.35
N PRO A 28 -8.49 18.07 -28.25
CA PRO A 28 -9.26 18.96 -27.35
C PRO A 28 -9.87 20.22 -28.02
N ALA A 29 -10.48 21.07 -27.16
CA ALA A 29 -10.70 22.53 -27.26
C ALA A 29 -12.10 23.02 -27.69
N ARG A 30 -12.74 23.85 -26.84
CA ARG A 30 -12.80 25.33 -26.99
C ARG A 30 -13.72 26.02 -25.95
N LYS A 31 -13.11 27.00 -25.25
CA LYS A 31 -13.56 28.38 -24.92
C LYS A 31 -14.85 28.61 -24.10
N ASP A 32 -14.65 29.17 -22.89
CA ASP A 32 -15.63 29.93 -22.10
C ASP A 32 -16.18 31.15 -22.89
N PRO A 33 -17.38 31.69 -22.54
CA PRO A 33 -17.44 32.63 -21.42
C PRO A 33 -18.74 32.61 -20.58
N GLY A 34 -18.59 32.97 -19.31
CA GLY A 34 -19.51 33.88 -18.62
C GLY A 34 -20.61 33.25 -17.76
N GLY A 35 -20.63 33.60 -16.48
CA GLY A 35 -21.79 33.32 -15.61
C GLY A 35 -21.54 33.51 -14.13
N GLN A 36 -21.46 34.78 -13.70
CA GLN A 36 -21.59 35.31 -12.33
C GLN A 36 -22.10 34.32 -11.26
N GLY A 37 -21.28 34.08 -10.23
CA GLY A 37 -21.78 33.80 -8.89
C GLY A 37 -21.68 35.06 -8.03
N PRO A 38 -22.53 35.22 -7.00
CA PRO A 38 -22.09 36.01 -5.87
C PRO A 38 -22.31 35.30 -4.52
N GLY A 39 -21.26 35.34 -3.71
CA GLY A 39 -21.31 36.18 -2.51
C GLY A 39 -21.86 35.54 -1.23
N ARG A 40 -20.94 35.09 -0.38
CA ARG A 40 -21.11 35.09 1.07
C ARG A 40 -21.30 36.52 1.58
N ARG A 41 -22.20 36.73 2.55
CA ARG A 41 -21.95 37.40 3.85
C ARG A 41 -23.28 37.76 4.56
N GLY A 42 -23.36 37.38 5.83
CA GLY A 42 -23.62 38.34 6.91
C GLY A 42 -25.06 38.55 7.41
N ALA A 43 -25.13 38.55 8.74
CA ALA A 43 -26.00 39.35 9.62
C ALA A 43 -27.29 38.75 10.19
N GLU A 44 -27.33 38.86 11.53
CA GLU A 44 -28.40 38.62 12.49
C GLU A 44 -29.73 39.31 12.15
N ALA A 45 -30.86 38.75 12.64
CA ALA A 45 -31.72 39.43 13.63
C ALA A 45 -33.01 38.65 13.98
N LYS A 46 -33.19 38.48 15.29
CA LYS A 46 -34.42 38.65 16.09
C LYS A 46 -35.72 37.85 15.78
N ALA A 47 -35.98 36.96 16.74
CA ALA A 47 -37.07 37.03 17.73
C ALA A 47 -38.55 36.74 17.36
N ARG A 48 -39.11 35.86 18.22
CA ARG A 48 -40.49 35.73 18.75
C ARG A 48 -41.55 34.92 17.96
N GLY A 49 -42.20 34.02 18.71
CA GLY A 49 -43.51 33.41 18.40
C GLY A 49 -43.50 31.88 18.60
N LYS A 50 -43.54 31.34 19.82
CA LYS A 50 -44.74 30.95 20.61
C LYS A 50 -45.51 29.75 20.04
N GLY A 51 -45.38 28.61 20.73
CA GLY A 51 -46.47 27.64 20.95
C GLY A 51 -46.53 26.45 19.98
N GLY A 52 -46.68 25.24 20.54
CA GLY A 52 -47.13 24.07 19.78
C GLY A 52 -46.54 22.74 20.23
N GLN A 53 -47.09 22.14 21.29
CA GLN A 53 -46.98 20.71 21.53
C GLN A 53 -47.48 19.92 20.31
N GLY A 54 -46.75 18.87 19.92
CA GLY A 54 -47.17 17.95 18.87
C GLY A 54 -46.45 16.61 18.98
N ARG A 55 -46.84 15.80 19.98
CA ARG A 55 -46.62 14.34 19.95
C ARG A 55 -47.46 13.78 18.81
N GLY A 56 -46.85 13.60 17.64
CA GLY A 56 -47.45 12.95 16.48
C GLY A 56 -47.06 11.49 16.42
N ASN A 57 -47.85 10.64 17.07
CA ASN A 57 -47.80 9.19 16.92
C ASN A 57 -48.42 8.85 15.56
N ASN A 58 -47.61 8.71 14.51
CA ASN A 58 -48.11 8.34 13.19
C ASN A 58 -47.96 6.83 12.97
N ASN A 59 -48.96 6.10 13.48
CA ASN A 59 -49.21 4.72 13.14
C ASN A 59 -49.90 4.70 11.77
N GLY A 60 -49.14 4.51 10.70
CA GLY A 60 -49.61 4.54 9.32
C GLY A 60 -49.30 3.24 8.59
N ASN A 61 -50.29 2.35 8.51
CA ASN A 61 -50.53 1.33 7.49
C ASN A 61 -49.30 0.68 6.83
N GLY A 62 -48.76 -0.36 7.47
CA GLY A 62 -47.95 -1.38 6.80
C GLY A 62 -48.85 -2.28 5.96
N ALA A 63 -48.93 -2.02 4.65
CA ALA A 63 -49.47 -2.99 3.70
C ALA A 63 -48.68 -4.30 3.82
N GLY A 64 -49.39 -5.40 4.12
CA GLY A 64 -48.81 -6.71 4.38
C GLY A 64 -47.95 -7.18 3.21
N ARG A 65 -46.64 -7.26 3.44
CA ARG A 65 -45.74 -7.98 2.55
C ARG A 65 -46.11 -9.46 2.63
N PRO A 66 -46.31 -10.18 1.50
CA PRO A 66 -46.64 -11.59 1.55
C PRO A 66 -45.57 -12.36 2.33
N PRO A 67 -45.94 -13.47 3.02
CA PRO A 67 -44.99 -14.28 3.75
C PRO A 67 -43.89 -14.73 2.78
N ARG A 68 -42.63 -14.43 3.11
CA ARG A 68 -41.47 -14.85 2.32
C ARG A 68 -41.48 -16.37 2.23
N THR A 69 -41.31 -16.91 1.02
CA THR A 69 -41.28 -18.36 0.79
C THR A 69 -39.99 -18.95 1.38
N ASP A 70 -40.00 -20.24 1.76
CA ASP A 70 -38.82 -20.91 2.32
C ASP A 70 -37.61 -20.86 1.36
N GLU A 71 -37.85 -20.82 0.05
CA GLU A 71 -36.85 -20.65 -1.00
C GLU A 71 -36.20 -19.25 -0.96
N GLU A 72 -36.97 -18.18 -0.78
CA GLU A 72 -36.44 -16.81 -0.62
C GLU A 72 -35.57 -16.67 0.61
N ILE A 73 -35.89 -17.40 1.69
CA ILE A 73 -35.11 -17.44 2.92
C ILE A 73 -33.77 -18.16 2.70
N ASP A 74 -33.75 -19.23 1.90
CA ASP A 74 -32.53 -19.97 1.58
C ASP A 74 -31.59 -19.18 0.65
N LEU A 75 -32.13 -18.54 -0.39
CA LEU A 75 -31.40 -17.61 -1.26
C LEU A 75 -30.79 -16.45 -0.45
N ALA A 76 -31.57 -15.83 0.44
CA ALA A 76 -31.08 -14.74 1.29
C ALA A 76 -29.94 -15.20 2.22
N LYS A 77 -30.03 -16.42 2.77
CA LYS A 77 -28.96 -17.02 3.58
C LYS A 77 -27.71 -17.27 2.74
N ALA A 78 -27.84 -17.78 1.51
CA ALA A 78 -26.71 -18.00 0.61
C ALA A 78 -25.98 -16.70 0.24
N TYR A 79 -26.72 -15.62 -0.07
CA TYR A 79 -26.13 -14.30 -0.31
C TYR A 79 -25.47 -13.72 0.95
N ALA A 80 -26.08 -13.87 2.12
CA ALA A 80 -25.49 -13.41 3.38
C ALA A 80 -24.18 -14.15 3.72
N LEU A 81 -24.14 -15.47 3.52
CA LEU A 81 -22.92 -16.27 3.72
C LEU A 81 -21.81 -15.87 2.74
N ARG A 82 -22.13 -15.65 1.46
CA ARG A 82 -21.16 -15.18 0.46
C ARG A 82 -20.61 -13.79 0.80
N ALA A 83 -21.47 -12.87 1.20
CA ALA A 83 -21.04 -11.51 1.59
C ALA A 83 -20.12 -11.56 2.83
N GLN A 84 -20.44 -12.37 3.84
CA GLN A 84 -19.59 -12.55 5.01
C GLN A 84 -18.23 -13.18 4.67
N PHE A 85 -18.19 -14.12 3.72
CA PHE A 85 -16.95 -14.73 3.27
C PHE A 85 -16.08 -13.72 2.52
N GLU A 86 -16.67 -12.93 1.61
CA GLU A 86 -15.95 -11.90 0.87
C GLU A 86 -15.38 -10.81 1.79
N GLN A 87 -16.12 -10.37 2.80
CA GLN A 87 -15.61 -9.41 3.78
C GLN A 87 -14.45 -10.00 4.61
N ARG A 88 -14.59 -11.24 5.10
CA ARG A 88 -13.51 -11.93 5.82
C ARG A 88 -12.24 -12.08 4.98
N GLU A 89 -12.37 -12.39 3.69
CA GLU A 89 -11.22 -12.48 2.79
C GLU A 89 -10.54 -11.13 2.56
N ARG A 90 -11.31 -10.04 2.45
CA ARG A 90 -10.77 -8.67 2.34
C ARG A 90 -10.06 -8.25 3.62
N GLU A 91 -10.66 -8.52 4.77
CA GLU A 91 -10.08 -8.24 6.09
C GLU A 91 -8.80 -9.05 6.32
N ARG A 92 -8.79 -10.34 5.95
CA ARG A 92 -7.60 -11.19 6.07
C ARG A 92 -6.44 -10.66 5.23
N LYS A 93 -6.68 -10.29 3.96
CA LYS A 93 -5.65 -9.71 3.09
C LYS A 93 -5.11 -8.39 3.65
N LEU A 94 -5.99 -7.51 4.12
CA LEU A 94 -5.58 -6.25 4.73
C LEU A 94 -4.73 -6.46 5.99
N GLN A 95 -5.09 -7.47 6.81
CA GLN A 95 -4.34 -7.82 8.01
C GLN A 95 -2.97 -8.41 7.66
N GLU A 96 -2.90 -9.33 6.70
CA GLU A 96 -1.66 -9.91 6.19
C GLU A 96 -0.70 -8.81 5.67
N GLU A 97 -1.23 -7.84 4.92
CA GLU A 97 -0.46 -6.69 4.42
C GLU A 97 0.07 -5.79 5.55
N ARG A 98 -0.76 -5.51 6.56
CA ARG A 98 -0.37 -4.73 7.74
C ARG A 98 0.72 -5.44 8.54
N GLU A 99 0.54 -6.72 8.83
CA GLU A 99 1.55 -7.50 9.55
C GLU A 99 2.86 -7.60 8.78
N ALA A 100 2.80 -7.75 7.46
CA ALA A 100 4.00 -7.71 6.62
C ALA A 100 4.68 -6.34 6.65
N ALA A 101 3.92 -5.25 6.63
CA ALA A 101 4.47 -3.89 6.76
C ALA A 101 5.15 -3.68 8.12
N GLU A 102 4.52 -4.11 9.22
CA GLU A 102 5.09 -4.03 10.56
C GLU A 102 6.34 -4.92 10.73
N ARG A 103 6.38 -6.11 10.10
CA ARG A 103 7.59 -6.94 10.07
C ARG A 103 8.74 -6.22 9.38
N ARG A 104 8.51 -5.68 8.17
CA ARG A 104 9.54 -4.92 7.44
C ARG A 104 10.00 -3.69 8.20
N ARG A 105 9.08 -2.99 8.86
CA ARG A 105 9.42 -1.82 9.69
C ARG A 105 10.31 -2.23 10.86
N ARG A 106 9.95 -3.28 11.60
CA ARG A 106 10.76 -3.81 12.71
C ARG A 106 12.15 -4.24 12.26
N GLN A 107 12.26 -4.95 11.13
CA GLN A 107 13.55 -5.33 10.54
C GLN A 107 14.41 -4.10 10.25
N ARG A 108 13.85 -3.07 9.61
CA ARG A 108 14.58 -1.82 9.32
C ARG A 108 15.03 -1.09 10.58
N GLU A 109 14.19 -1.04 11.61
CA GLU A 109 14.53 -0.43 12.90
C GLU A 109 15.65 -1.21 13.60
N GLN A 110 15.60 -2.55 13.55
CA GLN A 110 16.65 -3.42 14.09
C GLN A 110 17.99 -3.20 13.37
N VAL A 111 17.97 -3.15 12.03
CA VAL A 111 19.18 -2.86 11.24
C VAL A 111 19.70 -1.46 11.53
N ALA A 112 18.82 -0.47 11.70
CA ALA A 112 19.23 0.90 12.03
C ALA A 112 19.95 0.95 13.39
N ALA A 113 19.43 0.27 14.41
CA ALA A 113 20.06 0.17 15.72
C ALA A 113 21.39 -0.58 15.68
N LEU A 114 21.51 -1.60 14.82
CA LEU A 114 22.74 -2.39 14.67
C LEU A 114 23.89 -1.59 14.05
N ILE A 115 23.56 -0.71 13.09
CA ILE A 115 24.55 0.09 12.34
C ILE A 115 24.91 1.40 13.08
N GLU A 116 24.06 1.87 13.98
CA GLU A 116 24.26 3.12 14.70
C GLU A 116 25.61 3.17 15.42
N GLY A 117 26.45 4.16 15.08
CA GLY A 117 27.78 4.33 15.64
C GLY A 117 28.87 3.41 15.08
N ARG A 118 28.55 2.49 14.16
CA ARG A 118 29.49 1.56 13.51
C ARG A 118 29.72 1.85 12.02
N THR A 119 29.37 3.05 11.58
CA THR A 119 29.55 3.49 10.20
C THR A 119 30.95 4.03 9.98
N LEU A 120 31.58 3.67 8.88
CA LEU A 120 32.94 4.06 8.53
C LEU A 120 32.98 5.24 7.53
N ASN A 121 31.85 5.88 7.25
CA ASN A 121 31.81 7.05 6.37
C ASN A 121 32.66 8.19 6.96
N ARG A 122 33.56 8.74 6.16
CA ARG A 122 34.33 9.94 6.50
C ARG A 122 33.91 11.13 5.64
N GLU A 123 34.05 12.34 6.18
CA GLU A 123 33.68 13.58 5.48
C GLU A 123 34.74 14.05 4.48
N ASP A 124 35.99 13.64 4.67
CA ASP A 124 37.16 13.91 3.82
C ASP A 124 37.26 12.94 2.61
N ALA A 125 36.23 12.13 2.37
CA ALA A 125 36.20 11.16 1.31
C ALA A 125 35.96 11.81 -0.08
N GLU A 126 36.98 11.77 -0.94
CA GLU A 126 36.91 12.34 -2.30
C GLU A 126 36.68 11.29 -3.39
N ALA A 127 37.15 10.05 -3.18
CA ALA A 127 37.05 9.00 -4.19
C ALA A 127 35.61 8.49 -4.33
N ILE A 128 35.20 8.22 -5.57
CA ILE A 128 33.84 7.78 -5.88
C ILE A 128 33.85 6.31 -6.27
N ARG A 129 33.11 5.49 -5.52
CA ARG A 129 32.78 4.12 -5.93
C ARG A 129 31.34 4.05 -6.44
N ASN A 130 31.20 3.70 -7.72
CA ASN A 130 29.89 3.45 -8.34
C ASN A 130 29.48 1.99 -8.15
N PHE A 131 28.21 1.71 -7.83
CA PHE A 131 27.68 0.35 -7.67
C PHE A 131 26.22 0.30 -8.11
N GLU A 132 25.70 -0.87 -8.43
CA GLU A 132 24.29 -1.05 -8.79
C GLU A 132 23.45 -1.37 -7.54
N TYR A 133 22.32 -0.68 -7.38
CA TYR A 133 21.34 -1.02 -6.34
C TYR A 133 19.93 -0.71 -6.82
N GLY A 134 19.06 -1.73 -6.81
CA GLY A 134 17.67 -1.61 -7.25
C GLY A 134 17.53 -1.23 -8.73
N GLY A 135 18.38 -1.78 -9.60
CA GLY A 135 18.37 -1.54 -11.05
C GLY A 135 18.87 -0.15 -11.48
N LYS A 136 19.60 0.55 -10.60
CA LYS A 136 20.17 1.88 -10.88
C LYS A 136 21.60 1.96 -10.39
N ILE A 137 22.45 2.69 -11.12
CA ILE A 137 23.80 3.02 -10.69
C ILE A 137 23.72 4.10 -9.59
N ARG A 138 24.37 3.82 -8.49
CA ARG A 138 24.49 4.64 -7.29
C ARG A 138 25.97 4.88 -7.01
N ARG A 139 26.25 5.85 -6.16
CA ARG A 139 27.61 6.25 -5.81
C ARG A 139 27.75 6.41 -4.31
N VAL A 140 28.93 6.10 -3.80
CA VAL A 140 29.36 6.38 -2.44
C VAL A 140 30.73 7.05 -2.48
N TYR A 141 30.91 8.01 -1.58
CA TYR A 141 32.19 8.68 -1.37
C TYR A 141 32.99 7.90 -0.35
N VAL A 142 34.23 7.58 -0.70
CA VAL A 142 35.15 6.76 0.09
C VAL A 142 36.53 7.39 0.07
N THR A 143 37.35 7.10 1.07
CA THR A 143 38.79 7.40 0.98
C THR A 143 39.48 6.34 0.10
N ASP A 144 40.70 6.61 -0.36
CA ASP A 144 41.46 5.64 -1.17
C ASP A 144 41.69 4.31 -0.42
N GLU A 145 42.02 4.39 0.88
CA GLU A 145 42.15 3.21 1.75
C GLU A 145 40.84 2.40 1.81
N GLN A 146 39.69 3.08 1.92
CA GLN A 146 38.39 2.43 1.96
C GLN A 146 38.01 1.81 0.62
N LEU A 147 38.44 2.42 -0.49
CA LEU A 147 38.23 1.88 -1.82
C LEU A 147 38.95 0.54 -2.01
N GLU A 148 40.20 0.44 -1.53
CA GLU A 148 40.97 -0.81 -1.53
C GLU A 148 40.32 -1.88 -0.65
N LEU A 149 39.87 -1.51 0.56
CA LEU A 149 39.16 -2.43 1.46
C LEU A 149 37.80 -2.88 0.91
N LEU A 150 37.08 -2.01 0.20
CA LEU A 150 35.85 -2.38 -0.51
C LEU A 150 36.12 -3.35 -1.66
N ASN A 151 37.17 -3.10 -2.44
CA ASN A 151 37.52 -3.96 -3.57
C ASN A 151 38.03 -5.33 -3.13
N SER A 152 38.70 -5.41 -1.98
CA SER A 152 39.10 -6.68 -1.35
C SER A 152 37.97 -7.38 -0.59
N GLY A 153 36.76 -6.81 -0.55
CA GLY A 153 35.61 -7.42 0.11
C GLY A 153 35.65 -7.40 1.65
N GLN A 154 36.49 -6.55 2.24
CA GLN A 154 36.57 -6.35 3.71
C GLN A 154 35.53 -5.34 4.21
N LEU A 155 35.07 -4.45 3.32
CA LEU A 155 33.99 -3.51 3.59
C LEU A 155 32.75 -3.84 2.76
N GLY A 156 31.59 -3.47 3.29
CA GLY A 156 30.30 -3.53 2.62
C GLY A 156 29.61 -2.17 2.59
N VAL A 157 28.68 -2.01 1.66
CA VAL A 157 27.80 -0.84 1.57
C VAL A 157 26.39 -1.24 1.94
N VAL A 158 25.81 -0.56 2.92
CA VAL A 158 24.43 -0.76 3.38
C VAL A 158 23.59 0.48 3.08
N GLN A 159 22.37 0.26 2.61
CA GLN A 159 21.37 1.29 2.42
C GLN A 159 20.56 1.46 3.70
N MET A 160 20.57 2.68 4.26
CA MET A 160 19.80 3.01 5.45
C MET A 160 19.28 4.44 5.39
N ARG A 161 17.96 4.61 5.64
CA ARG A 161 17.28 5.92 5.65
C ARG A 161 17.61 6.79 4.42
N GLY A 162 17.76 6.17 3.24
CA GLY A 162 18.07 6.85 1.98
C GLY A 162 19.53 7.24 1.77
N ARG A 163 20.43 6.85 2.68
CA ARG A 163 21.89 7.06 2.59
C ARG A 163 22.60 5.72 2.41
N TYR A 164 23.81 5.78 1.85
CA TYR A 164 24.70 4.63 1.71
C TYR A 164 25.81 4.74 2.76
N LEU A 165 25.87 3.75 3.64
CA LEU A 165 26.78 3.68 4.77
C LEU A 165 27.82 2.60 4.50
N LEU A 166 29.08 2.90 4.77
CA LEU A 166 30.15 1.91 4.79
C LEU A 166 30.17 1.24 6.16
N VAL A 167 30.30 -0.07 6.14
CA VAL A 167 30.41 -0.91 7.34
C VAL A 167 31.44 -2.01 7.10
N ASP A 168 31.96 -2.58 8.18
CA ASP A 168 32.78 -3.79 8.09
C ASP A 168 32.00 -4.95 7.49
N ARG A 169 32.69 -5.88 6.83
CA ARG A 169 32.08 -7.09 6.25
C ARG A 169 31.25 -7.87 7.26
N ALA A 170 31.79 -8.12 8.46
CA ALA A 170 31.09 -8.86 9.50
C ALA A 170 29.74 -8.22 9.85
N LEU A 171 29.71 -6.89 9.95
CA LEU A 171 28.49 -6.13 10.20
C LEU A 171 27.54 -6.19 8.98
N ALA A 172 28.06 -6.15 7.76
CA ALA A 172 27.26 -6.32 6.55
C ALA A 172 26.59 -7.70 6.50
N GLU A 173 27.29 -8.77 6.88
CA GLU A 173 26.75 -10.13 6.95
C GLU A 173 25.66 -10.25 8.04
N GLU A 174 25.86 -9.64 9.21
CA GLU A 174 24.82 -9.56 10.26
C GLU A 174 23.56 -8.82 9.77
N VAL A 175 23.75 -7.71 9.05
CA VAL A 175 22.64 -6.95 8.46
C VAL A 175 21.92 -7.77 7.38
N GLN A 176 22.67 -8.48 6.54
CA GLN A 176 22.13 -9.34 5.49
C GLN A 176 21.22 -10.43 6.05
N ALA A 177 21.57 -10.98 7.22
CA ALA A 177 20.76 -11.99 7.90
C ALA A 177 19.41 -11.43 8.41
N ILE A 178 19.32 -10.14 8.71
CA ILE A 178 18.09 -9.48 9.20
C ILE A 178 17.23 -8.95 8.05
N ASP A 179 17.84 -8.21 7.13
CA ASP A 179 17.21 -7.62 5.96
C ASP A 179 18.18 -7.58 4.77
N ALA A 180 18.12 -8.62 3.93
CA ALA A 180 18.92 -8.71 2.72
C ALA A 180 18.68 -7.53 1.74
N HIS A 181 17.52 -6.87 1.78
CA HIS A 181 17.27 -5.70 0.93
C HIS A 181 18.02 -4.45 1.38
N ALA A 182 18.48 -4.39 2.63
CA ALA A 182 19.30 -3.29 3.11
C ALA A 182 20.71 -3.32 2.52
N ILE A 183 21.20 -4.49 2.07
CA ILE A 183 22.55 -4.61 1.49
C ILE A 183 22.58 -3.99 0.09
N ALA A 184 23.51 -3.06 -0.10
CA ALA A 184 23.72 -2.41 -1.39
C ALA A 184 24.88 -3.00 -2.18
N LEU A 185 25.98 -3.36 -1.51
CA LEU A 185 27.13 -4.00 -2.12
C LEU A 185 27.90 -4.80 -1.06
N ILE A 186 28.17 -6.07 -1.33
CA ILE A 186 29.19 -6.88 -0.67
C ILE A 186 29.99 -7.51 -1.80
N VAL A 187 31.31 -7.34 -1.77
CA VAL A 187 32.21 -7.93 -2.77
C VAL A 187 32.72 -9.25 -2.22
N ASP A 188 32.53 -10.32 -2.97
CA ASP A 188 33.15 -11.60 -2.64
C ASP A 188 34.65 -11.54 -2.93
N PRO A 189 35.51 -11.94 -1.98
CA PRO A 189 36.94 -11.98 -2.18
C PRO A 189 37.24 -13.20 -3.05
N GLU A 190 37.86 -12.98 -4.21
CA GLU A 190 38.42 -14.06 -5.05
C GLU A 190 39.68 -14.67 -4.43
#